data_AF-A0A0E4CRS4-F1
#
_entry.id   AF-A0A0E4CRS4-F1
#
_cell.length_a   1.000
_cell.length_b   1.000
_cell.length_c   1.000
_cell.angle_alpha   90.00
_cell.angle_beta   90.00
_cell.angle_gamma   90.00
#
_symmetry.space_group_name_H-M   'P 1'
#
loop_
_entity.id
_entity.type
_entity.pdbx_description
1 polymer ?
#
loop_
_entity_poly.entity_id
_entity_poly.type
_entity_poly.pdbx_seq_one_letter_code
_entity_poly.pdbx_strand_id
1 'polypeptide(L)'
;METFFNFIIGIAIVAGLVYLIIAMRKKLIAPRYQDAKGRSSVTYFITFKGVEIPDLEQDTAFQELATVKYKNEDGYCVASVVNDAKLKDFLKTAYNLKPNQYTVSTRQLVY
;
A
#
# COMPACT_ATOMS: atom_id res chain seq x y z
N MET A 1 -13.13 -48.21 12.05
CA MET A 1 -13.18 -47.49 10.74
C MET A 1 -13.70 -46.07 10.89
N GLU A 2 -14.79 -45.86 11.63
CA GLU A 2 -15.44 -44.55 11.81
C GLU A 2 -14.54 -43.46 12.43
N THR A 3 -13.74 -43.79 13.44
CA THR A 3 -12.78 -42.88 14.08
C THR A 3 -11.66 -42.41 13.14
N PHE A 4 -11.21 -43.29 12.24
CA PHE A 4 -10.17 -42.97 11.26
C PHE A 4 -10.71 -42.05 10.15
N PHE A 5 -11.96 -42.28 9.73
CA PHE A 5 -12.65 -41.44 8.75
C PHE A 5 -12.91 -40.02 9.28
N ASN A 6 -13.36 -39.91 10.54
CA ASN A 6 -13.55 -38.62 11.21
C ASN A 6 -12.24 -37.83 11.36
N PHE A 7 -11.11 -38.53 11.58
CA PHE A 7 -9.80 -37.91 11.66
C PHE A 7 -9.34 -37.33 10.30
N ILE A 8 -9.54 -38.08 9.21
CA ILE A 8 -9.23 -37.61 7.85
C ILE A 8 -10.08 -36.40 7.47
N ILE A 9 -11.38 -36.42 7.80
CA ILE A 9 -12.27 -35.27 7.57
C ILE A 9 -11.79 -34.05 8.35
N GLY A 10 -11.40 -34.21 9.61
CA GLY A 10 -10.85 -33.13 10.42
C GLY A 10 -9.64 -32.46 9.78
N ILE A 11 -8.69 -33.26 9.28
CA ILE A 11 -7.50 -32.75 8.58
C ILE A 11 -7.88 -32.01 7.30
N ALA A 12 -8.83 -32.53 6.51
CA ALA A 12 -9.28 -31.90 5.28
C ALA A 12 -9.93 -30.53 5.53
N ILE A 13 -10.74 -30.42 6.59
CA ILE A 13 -11.36 -29.14 6.99
C ILE A 13 -10.29 -28.13 7.40
N VAL A 14 -9.32 -28.54 8.23
CA VAL A 14 -8.24 -27.64 8.68
C VAL A 14 -7.39 -27.18 7.49
N ALA A 15 -7.03 -28.09 6.57
CA ALA A 15 -6.29 -27.74 5.36
C ALA A 15 -7.09 -26.76 4.48
N GLY A 16 -8.39 -26.98 4.34
CA GLY A 16 -9.30 -26.09 3.63
C GLY A 16 -9.34 -24.68 4.23
N LEU A 17 -9.47 -24.57 5.56
CA LEU A 17 -9.46 -23.29 6.27
C LEU A 17 -8.12 -22.55 6.11
N VAL A 18 -6.99 -23.25 6.24
CA VAL A 18 -5.66 -22.66 6.04
C VAL A 18 -5.50 -22.14 4.62
N TYR A 19 -5.91 -22.92 3.62
CA TYR A 19 -5.88 -22.50 2.22
C TYR A 19 -6.73 -21.25 1.99
N LEU A 20 -7.94 -21.19 2.57
CA LEU A 20 -8.87 -20.07 2.42
C LEU A 20 -8.29 -18.78 3.02
N ILE A 21 -7.66 -18.86 4.20
CA ILE A 21 -6.97 -17.73 4.83
C ILE A 21 -5.84 -17.21 3.93
N ILE A 22 -5.02 -18.10 3.35
CA ILE A 22 -3.92 -17.71 2.46
C ILE A 22 -4.46 -17.07 1.17
N ALA A 23 -5.51 -17.66 0.57
CA ALA A 23 -6.13 -17.16 -0.65
C ALA A 23 -6.75 -15.76 -0.46
N MET A 24 -7.43 -15.53 0.67
CA MET A 24 -7.97 -14.22 1.02
C MET A 24 -6.87 -13.15 1.18
N ARG A 25 -5.73 -13.50 1.79
CA ARG A 25 -4.60 -12.58 1.95
C ARG A 25 -4.01 -12.14 0.62
N LYS A 26 -3.96 -13.02 -0.39
CA LYS A 26 -3.44 -12.67 -1.74
C LYS A 26 -4.29 -11.60 -2.42
N LYS A 27 -5.62 -11.63 -2.24
CA LYS A 27 -6.55 -10.69 -2.88
C LYS A 27 -6.47 -9.26 -2.30
N LEU A 28 -5.85 -9.10 -1.14
CA LEU A 28 -5.66 -7.81 -0.45
C LEU A 28 -4.35 -7.11 -0.85
N ILE A 29 -3.49 -7.75 -1.65
CA ILE A 29 -2.21 -7.18 -2.05
C ILE A 29 -2.44 -6.33 -3.31
N ALA A 30 -2.22 -5.02 -3.20
CA ALA A 30 -2.23 -4.13 -4.35
C ALA A 30 -1.25 -4.63 -5.42
N PRO A 31 -1.63 -4.61 -6.71
CA PRO A 31 -0.75 -5.09 -7.78
C PRO A 31 0.55 -4.31 -7.75
N ARG A 32 1.67 -5.05 -7.70
CA ARG A 32 3.02 -4.48 -7.68
C ARG A 32 3.57 -4.47 -9.10
N TYR A 33 4.16 -3.36 -9.49
CA TYR A 33 4.81 -3.11 -10.77
C TYR A 33 6.27 -2.72 -10.54
N GLN A 34 7.16 -2.90 -11.52
CA GLN A 34 8.52 -2.34 -11.40
C GLN A 34 8.46 -0.81 -11.57
N ASP A 35 9.07 -0.06 -10.63
CA ASP A 35 9.27 1.37 -10.78
C ASP A 35 10.37 1.69 -11.81
N ALA A 36 10.61 2.98 -12.08
CA ALA A 36 11.67 3.44 -12.97
C ALA A 36 13.10 3.04 -12.51
N LYS A 37 13.24 2.58 -11.26
CA LYS A 37 14.49 2.09 -10.66
C LYS A 37 14.53 0.55 -10.59
N GLY A 38 13.58 -0.16 -11.22
CA GLY A 38 13.51 -1.62 -11.26
C GLY A 38 12.98 -2.28 -9.97
N ARG A 39 12.47 -1.50 -9.00
CA ARG A 39 11.99 -2.00 -7.70
C ARG A 39 10.52 -2.37 -7.77
N SER A 40 10.12 -3.43 -7.05
CA SER A 40 8.70 -3.79 -6.91
C SER A 40 7.97 -2.73 -6.10
N SER A 41 7.07 -2.00 -6.76
CA SER A 41 6.41 -0.81 -6.25
C SER A 41 4.91 -0.84 -6.52
N VAL A 42 4.15 -0.09 -5.72
CA VAL A 42 2.72 0.16 -5.92
C VAL A 42 2.54 1.64 -6.27
N THR A 43 1.68 1.93 -7.23
CA THR A 43 1.34 3.32 -7.54
C THR A 43 0.34 3.84 -6.51
N TYR A 44 0.69 4.97 -5.89
CA TYR A 44 -0.16 5.70 -4.96
C TYR A 44 -0.36 7.14 -5.45
N PHE A 45 -1.52 7.67 -5.13
CA PHE A 45 -1.89 9.07 -5.28
C PHE A 45 -1.91 9.67 -3.89
N ILE A 46 -1.10 10.72 -3.70
CA ILE A 46 -1.05 11.52 -2.50
C ILE A 46 -1.72 12.85 -2.83
N THR A 47 -2.85 13.12 -2.19
CA THR A 47 -3.58 14.39 -2.32
C THR A 47 -3.48 15.13 -1.00
N PHE A 48 -3.14 16.42 -1.04
CA PHE A 48 -3.08 17.29 0.14
C PHE A 48 -4.30 18.20 0.18
N LYS A 49 -4.76 18.55 1.38
CA LYS A 49 -5.97 19.37 1.59
C LYS A 49 -5.72 20.42 2.65
N GLY A 50 -5.88 21.70 2.28
CA GLY A 50 -5.79 22.83 3.21
C GLY A 50 -4.41 22.99 3.85
N VAL A 51 -3.35 22.56 3.15
CA VAL A 51 -1.95 22.70 3.55
C VAL A 51 -1.10 23.02 2.33
N GLU A 52 0.05 23.65 2.57
CA GLU A 52 1.08 23.80 1.55
C GLU A 52 1.61 22.43 1.13
N ILE A 53 1.71 22.20 -0.18
CA ILE A 53 2.12 20.93 -0.75
C ILE A 53 3.65 20.80 -0.58
N PRO A 54 4.14 19.85 0.23
CA PRO A 54 5.58 19.67 0.42
C PRO A 54 6.25 19.27 -0.90
N ASP A 55 7.50 19.67 -1.08
CA ASP A 55 8.30 19.28 -2.23
C ASP A 55 8.87 17.87 -2.03
N LEU A 56 8.11 16.87 -2.50
CA LEU A 56 8.50 15.46 -2.44
C LEU A 56 9.56 15.09 -3.49
N GLU A 57 9.77 15.93 -4.51
CA GLU A 57 10.74 15.66 -5.58
C GLU A 57 12.16 15.93 -5.11
N GLN A 58 12.35 16.91 -4.21
CA GLN A 58 13.66 17.26 -3.67
C GLN A 58 14.00 16.54 -2.34
N ASP A 59 13.06 15.81 -1.75
CA ASP A 59 13.28 15.12 -0.49
C ASP A 59 13.98 13.77 -0.69
N THR A 60 15.27 13.70 -0.32
CA THR A 60 16.08 12.49 -0.43
C THR A 60 15.51 11.32 0.39
N ALA A 61 14.97 11.58 1.58
CA ALA A 61 14.38 10.54 2.43
C ALA A 61 13.09 10.00 1.81
N PHE A 62 12.30 10.86 1.15
CA PHE A 62 11.15 10.42 0.38
C PHE A 62 11.56 9.57 -0.84
N GLN A 63 12.61 9.96 -1.56
CA GLN A 63 13.10 9.26 -2.75
C GLN A 63 13.59 7.83 -2.49
N GLU A 64 13.99 7.52 -1.25
CA GLU A 64 14.31 6.16 -0.82
C GLU A 64 13.05 5.28 -0.77
N LEU A 65 11.93 5.84 -0.29
CA LEU A 65 10.67 5.13 -0.06
C LEU A 65 9.76 5.10 -1.29
N ALA A 66 9.85 6.11 -2.15
CA ALA A 66 9.02 6.26 -3.32
C ALA A 66 9.74 7.03 -4.44
N THR A 67 9.18 7.00 -5.64
CA THR A 67 9.64 7.78 -6.78
C THR A 67 8.45 8.54 -7.32
N VAL A 68 8.57 9.87 -7.39
CA VAL A 68 7.54 10.73 -7.97
C VAL A 68 7.47 10.45 -9.46
N LYS A 69 6.26 10.19 -9.95
CA LYS A 69 5.99 10.02 -11.39
C LYS A 69 5.61 11.36 -12.01
N TYR A 70 4.70 12.07 -11.36
CA TYR A 70 4.25 13.40 -11.75
C TYR A 70 3.55 14.10 -10.58
N LYS A 71 3.55 15.43 -10.64
CA LYS A 71 2.83 16.32 -9.75
C LYS A 71 1.47 16.70 -10.35
N ASN A 72 0.44 16.71 -9.51
CA ASN A 72 -0.88 17.26 -9.78
C ASN A 72 -1.06 18.58 -9.01
N GLU A 73 -2.10 19.35 -9.34
CA GLU A 73 -2.45 20.59 -8.63
C GLU A 73 -2.59 20.37 -7.11
N ASP A 74 -3.21 19.26 -6.72
CA ASP A 74 -3.47 18.94 -5.31
C ASP A 74 -2.47 17.94 -4.69
N GLY A 75 -1.41 17.54 -5.38
CA GLY A 75 -0.43 16.60 -4.81
C GLY A 75 0.40 15.81 -5.82
N TYR A 76 0.62 14.52 -5.60
CA TYR A 76 1.56 13.71 -6.39
C TYR A 76 1.04 12.31 -6.72
N CYS A 77 1.43 11.81 -7.89
CA CYS A 77 1.40 10.39 -8.22
C CYS A 77 2.80 9.80 -8.01
N VAL A 78 2.90 8.76 -7.20
CA VAL A 78 4.18 8.17 -6.77
C VAL A 78 4.18 6.66 -6.94
N ALA A 79 5.29 6.09 -7.37
CA ALA A 79 5.58 4.67 -7.23
C ALA A 79 6.28 4.43 -5.90
N SER A 80 5.65 3.75 -4.95
CA SER A 80 6.25 3.47 -3.65
C SER A 80 6.60 2.01 -3.47
N VAL A 81 7.77 1.74 -2.91
CA VAL A 81 8.20 0.40 -2.50
C VAL A 81 7.62 -0.01 -1.14
N VAL A 82 7.07 0.94 -0.39
CA VAL A 82 6.41 0.72 0.89
C VAL A 82 4.90 0.73 0.75
N ASN A 83 4.20 0.28 1.79
CA ASN A 83 2.73 0.30 1.83
C ASN A 83 2.19 1.69 2.19
N ASP A 84 0.88 1.86 2.04
CA ASP A 84 0.20 3.11 2.38
C ASP A 84 0.42 3.53 3.84
N ALA A 85 0.37 2.59 4.80
CA ALA A 85 0.60 2.89 6.21
C ALA A 85 1.96 3.57 6.46
N LYS A 86 3.05 3.03 5.89
CA LYS A 86 4.39 3.62 6.01
C LYS A 86 4.50 4.97 5.31
N LEU A 87 3.84 5.15 4.16
CA LEU A 87 3.78 6.45 3.50
C LEU A 87 3.08 7.50 4.39
N LYS A 88 1.95 7.13 5.00
CA LYS A 88 1.20 8.02 5.90
C LYS A 88 2.04 8.38 7.14
N ASP A 89 2.72 7.40 7.73
CA ASP A 89 3.62 7.63 8.87
C ASP A 89 4.78 8.56 8.51
N PHE A 90 5.38 8.40 7.33
CA PHE A 90 6.41 9.31 6.83
C PHE A 90 5.87 10.73 6.67
N LEU A 91 4.73 10.91 5.98
CA LEU A 91 4.12 12.23 5.78
C LEU A 91 3.78 12.92 7.11
N LYS A 92 3.29 12.14 8.08
CA LYS A 92 3.00 12.64 9.43
C LYS A 92 4.26 13.06 10.17
N THR A 93 5.34 12.29 10.07
CA THR A 93 6.55 12.51 10.87
C THR A 93 7.47 13.56 10.26
N ALA A 94 7.73 13.48 8.95
CA ALA A 94 8.65 14.35 8.24
C ALA A 94 8.08 15.76 8.01
N TYR A 95 6.79 15.85 7.68
CA TYR A 95 6.13 17.12 7.36
C TYR A 95 5.14 17.59 8.44
N ASN A 96 5.07 16.90 9.58
CA ASN A 96 4.16 17.21 10.69
C ASN A 96 2.68 17.32 10.27
N LEU A 97 2.28 16.56 9.24
CA LEU A 97 0.94 16.62 8.67
C LEU A 97 -0.08 15.84 9.48
N LYS A 98 -1.28 16.40 9.65
CA LYS A 98 -2.40 15.72 10.30
C LYS A 98 -3.08 14.76 9.32
N PRO A 99 -3.68 13.64 9.80
CA PRO A 99 -4.32 12.65 8.93
C PRO A 99 -5.46 13.19 8.03
N ASN A 100 -6.06 14.33 8.38
CA ASN A 100 -7.10 14.97 7.57
C ASN A 100 -6.55 15.94 6.50
N GLN A 101 -5.25 16.22 6.51
CA GLN A 101 -4.58 17.14 5.58
C GLN A 101 -3.99 16.42 4.36
N TYR A 102 -4.04 15.09 4.32
CA TYR A 102 -3.60 14.31 3.18
C TYR A 102 -4.43 13.04 2.99
N THR A 103 -4.41 12.48 1.79
CA THR A 103 -5.03 11.19 1.46
C THR A 103 -4.06 10.40 0.59
N VAL A 104 -3.80 9.15 0.98
CA VAL A 104 -2.98 8.21 0.20
C VAL A 104 -3.88 7.09 -0.30
N SER A 105 -3.99 6.94 -1.62
CA SER A 105 -4.87 5.97 -2.27
C SER A 105 -4.15 5.27 -3.43
N THR A 106 -4.44 3.99 -3.66
CA THR A 106 -3.97 3.27 -4.86
C THR A 106 -4.84 3.54 -6.09
N ARG A 107 -6.02 4.15 -5.89
CA ARG A 107 -6.91 4.61 -6.96
C ARG A 107 -6.77 6.11 -7.12
N GLN A 108 -6.74 6.58 -8.36
CA GLN A 108 -6.85 8.00 -8.67
C GLN A 108 -8.22 8.48 -8.18
N LEU A 109 -8.23 9.31 -7.14
CA LEU A 109 -9.44 10.01 -6.72
C LEU A 109 -9.61 11.18 -7.69
N VAL A 110 -10.43 10.98 -8.72
CA VAL A 110 -10.92 12.06 -9.58
C VAL A 110 -12.07 12.70 -8.81
N TYR A 111 -11.87 13.94 -8.36
CA TYR A 111 -12.92 14.77 -7.75
C TYR A 111 -13.48 15.73 -8.80
#